data_AF-A0A4Q7MGL8-F1
#
_entry.id   AF-A0A4Q7MGL8-F1
#
_cell.length_a   1.000
_cell.length_b   1.000
_cell.length_c   1.000
_cell.angle_alpha   90.00
_cell.angle_beta   90.00
_cell.angle_gamma   90.00
#
_symmetry.space_group_name_H-M   'P 1'
#
loop_
_entity.id
_entity.type
_entity.pdbx_description
1 polymer ?
#
loop_
_entity_poly.entity_id
_entity_poly.type
_entity_poly.pdbx_seq_one_letter_code
_entity_poly.pdbx_strand_id
1 'polypeptide(L)'
;MKSKYTIEDIARYAEGLMEADELPDFEAALAGDAELQQQYQLYLEAESKLHKHFASQEGEEKLKLTLQNMRQEFFSAEAPVKSISPVRNKVVKMMWRKVAVVAAAAVLVAVFLWQPWNRDLYTKFADTEMVSSVERGTHTDSLLAKATTAFNAKEFSSAAVYLFEIVQTDSTNSFAQFYYGVSLLQSGKTEIARETLTKLAAGSSAFKYEAMFYMALSYLKEKDETNCKKWLQQIPAESGNYGKAKELLQAL
;
A
#
# COMPACT_ATOMS: atom_id res chain seq x y z
N MET A 1 -9.93 11.19 -32.66
CA MET A 1 -8.47 11.43 -32.52
C MET A 1 -8.05 10.63 -31.31
N LYS A 2 -6.97 9.85 -31.33
CA LYS A 2 -6.57 9.13 -30.12
C LYS A 2 -6.25 10.16 -29.03
N SER A 3 -6.85 10.04 -27.85
CA SER A 3 -6.55 10.93 -26.73
C SER A 3 -5.03 10.93 -26.46
N LYS A 4 -4.49 12.11 -26.20
CA LYS A 4 -3.06 12.32 -25.90
C LYS A 4 -2.65 11.63 -24.60
N TYR A 5 -3.60 11.39 -23.71
CA TYR A 5 -3.39 10.87 -22.37
C TYR A 5 -3.80 9.41 -22.29
N THR A 6 -3.05 8.66 -21.49
CA THR A 6 -3.25 7.24 -21.25
C THR A 6 -4.10 7.01 -20.00
N ILE A 7 -4.53 5.76 -19.78
CA ILE A 7 -5.24 5.38 -18.55
C ILE A 7 -4.37 5.59 -17.31
N GLU A 8 -3.04 5.49 -17.45
CA GLU A 8 -2.08 5.74 -16.37
C GLU A 8 -2.06 7.22 -15.97
N ASP A 9 -2.17 8.14 -16.93
CA ASP A 9 -2.26 9.58 -16.65
C ASP A 9 -3.58 9.95 -15.95
N ILE A 10 -4.67 9.30 -16.37
CA ILE A 10 -6.00 9.45 -15.74
C ILE A 10 -5.98 8.94 -14.30
N ALA A 11 -5.33 7.80 -14.04
CA ALA A 11 -5.17 7.24 -12.71
C ALA A 11 -4.34 8.17 -11.80
N ARG A 12 -3.20 8.66 -12.30
CA ARG A 12 -2.34 9.61 -11.58
C ARG A 12 -3.10 10.88 -11.22
N TYR A 13 -3.89 11.43 -12.14
CA TYR A 13 -4.72 12.62 -11.85
C TYR A 13 -5.81 12.33 -10.82
N ALA A 14 -6.55 11.21 -10.97
CA ALA A 14 -7.61 10.82 -10.04
C ALA A 14 -7.11 10.58 -8.61
N GLU A 15 -5.88 10.08 -8.48
CA GLU A 15 -5.23 9.76 -7.19
C GLU A 15 -4.42 10.93 -6.61
N GLY A 16 -4.34 12.06 -7.33
CA GLY A 16 -3.57 13.23 -6.90
C GLY A 16 -2.04 13.03 -6.98
N LEU A 17 -1.59 12.11 -7.84
CA LEU A 17 -0.19 11.74 -8.10
C LEU A 17 0.34 12.35 -9.42
N MET A 18 -0.36 13.34 -9.95
CA MET A 18 0.09 14.09 -11.12
C MET A 18 0.97 15.26 -10.65
N GLU A 19 2.14 15.38 -11.26
CA GLU A 19 3.13 16.38 -10.87
C GLU A 19 2.62 17.81 -11.15
N ALA A 20 3.07 18.79 -10.36
CA ALA A 20 2.56 20.16 -10.40
C ALA A 20 2.82 20.89 -11.73
N ASP A 21 3.79 20.42 -12.53
CA ASP A 21 4.12 20.90 -13.87
C ASP A 21 3.24 20.28 -14.97
N GLU A 22 2.72 19.07 -14.77
CA GLU A 22 1.84 18.36 -15.71
C GLU A 22 0.34 18.65 -15.47
N LEU A 23 -0.02 19.06 -14.25
CA LEU A 23 -1.39 19.34 -13.80
C LEU A 23 -2.17 20.33 -14.70
N PRO A 24 -1.65 21.54 -15.00
CA PRO A 24 -2.43 22.54 -15.73
C PRO A 24 -2.70 22.13 -17.19
N ASP A 25 -1.77 21.39 -17.81
CA ASP A 25 -1.92 20.87 -19.18
C ASP A 25 -2.92 19.71 -19.25
N PHE A 26 -3.00 18.90 -18.19
CA PHE A 26 -3.98 17.83 -18.07
C PHE A 26 -5.38 18.38 -17.77
N GLU A 27 -5.51 19.34 -16.86
CA GLU A 27 -6.79 19.99 -16.55
C GLU A 27 -7.37 20.72 -17.77
N ALA A 28 -6.53 21.43 -18.52
CA ALA A 28 -6.94 22.08 -19.77
C ALA A 28 -7.42 21.06 -20.81
N ALA A 29 -6.76 19.90 -20.91
CA ALA A 29 -7.19 18.82 -21.78
C ALA A 29 -8.48 18.15 -21.30
N LEU A 30 -8.63 17.94 -19.98
CA LEU A 30 -9.83 17.38 -19.38
C LEU A 30 -11.04 18.31 -19.58
N ALA A 31 -10.85 19.62 -19.62
CA ALA A 31 -11.91 20.58 -19.93
C ALA A 31 -12.31 20.59 -21.43
N GLY A 32 -11.37 20.25 -22.33
CA GLY A 32 -11.54 20.38 -23.78
C GLY A 32 -11.78 19.08 -24.56
N ASP A 33 -11.48 17.92 -23.97
CA ASP A 33 -11.57 16.61 -24.62
C ASP A 33 -12.69 15.75 -24.00
N ALA A 34 -13.78 15.57 -24.75
CA ALA A 34 -14.93 14.76 -24.33
C ALA A 34 -14.59 13.26 -24.18
N GLU A 35 -13.62 12.74 -24.94
CA GLU A 35 -13.18 11.34 -24.85
C GLU A 35 -12.40 11.12 -23.54
N LEU A 36 -11.55 12.09 -23.17
CA LEU A 36 -10.79 12.08 -21.92
C LEU A 36 -11.71 12.20 -20.68
N GLN A 37 -12.72 13.08 -20.73
CA GLN A 37 -13.73 13.18 -19.68
C GLN A 37 -14.47 11.87 -19.47
N GLN A 38 -14.85 11.20 -20.56
CA GLN A 38 -15.55 9.93 -20.49
C GLN A 38 -14.67 8.83 -19.89
N GLN A 39 -13.38 8.79 -20.24
CA GLN A 39 -12.43 7.84 -19.68
C GLN A 39 -12.16 8.10 -18.20
N TYR A 40 -12.04 9.36 -17.79
CA TYR A 40 -11.91 9.76 -16.38
C TYR A 40 -13.14 9.37 -15.57
N GLN A 41 -14.35 9.60 -16.09
CA GLN A 41 -15.58 9.21 -15.42
C GLN A 41 -15.72 7.68 -15.30
N LEU A 42 -15.33 6.94 -16.34
CA LEU A 42 -15.30 5.48 -16.33
C LEU A 42 -14.30 4.95 -15.29
N TYR A 43 -13.15 5.61 -15.14
CA TYR A 43 -12.15 5.30 -14.12
C TYR A 43 -12.72 5.47 -12.71
N LEU A 44 -13.31 6.63 -12.39
CA LEU A 44 -13.93 6.90 -11.10
C LEU A 44 -15.07 5.93 -10.77
N GLU A 45 -15.87 5.56 -11.79
CA GLU A 45 -16.92 4.56 -11.62
C GLU A 45 -16.37 3.17 -11.34
N ALA A 46 -15.31 2.76 -12.04
CA ALA A 46 -14.66 1.48 -11.83
C ALA A 46 -14.08 1.41 -10.42
N GLU A 47 -13.36 2.44 -9.99
CA GLU A 47 -12.80 2.56 -8.64
C GLU A 47 -13.90 2.53 -7.56
N SER A 48 -14.97 3.30 -7.73
CA SER A 48 -16.10 3.32 -6.79
C SER A 48 -16.79 1.95 -6.69
N LYS A 49 -17.00 1.27 -7.83
CA LYS A 49 -17.59 -0.08 -7.86
C LYS A 49 -16.67 -1.10 -7.21
N LEU A 50 -15.37 -1.00 -7.46
CA LEU A 50 -14.35 -1.87 -6.90
C LEU A 50 -14.26 -1.71 -5.38
N HIS A 51 -14.20 -0.48 -4.90
CA HIS A 51 -14.18 -0.16 -3.48
C HIS A 51 -15.46 -0.60 -2.77
N LYS A 52 -16.63 -0.47 -3.41
CA LYS A 52 -17.90 -1.01 -2.88
C LYS A 52 -17.95 -2.54 -2.90
N HIS A 53 -17.28 -3.18 -3.86
CA HIS A 53 -17.21 -4.64 -3.96
C HIS A 53 -16.25 -5.27 -2.96
N PHE A 54 -15.17 -4.58 -2.60
CA PHE A 54 -14.18 -5.05 -1.63
C PHE A 54 -14.43 -4.58 -0.21
N ALA A 55 -15.23 -3.53 0.00
CA ALA A 55 -15.68 -3.11 1.32
C ALA A 55 -16.86 -3.93 1.86
N SER A 56 -17.47 -4.83 1.07
CA SER A 56 -18.53 -5.72 1.55
C SER A 56 -17.96 -7.11 1.86
N GLN A 57 -18.36 -7.67 3.01
CA GLN A 57 -18.01 -9.04 3.46
C GLN A 57 -18.37 -10.14 2.44
N GLU A 58 -19.13 -9.81 1.38
CA GLU A 58 -19.40 -10.71 0.26
C GLU A 58 -18.20 -10.97 -0.65
N GLY A 59 -17.24 -10.04 -0.75
CA GLY A 59 -16.09 -10.19 -1.66
C GLY A 59 -15.20 -11.37 -1.27
N GLU A 60 -15.00 -11.57 0.03
CA GLU A 60 -14.19 -12.66 0.58
C GLU A 60 -14.88 -14.02 0.40
N GLU A 61 -16.18 -14.11 0.66
CA GLU A 61 -16.96 -15.34 0.46
C GLU A 61 -17.15 -15.68 -1.03
N LYS A 62 -17.33 -14.68 -1.91
CA LYS A 62 -17.37 -14.90 -3.36
C LYS A 62 -16.01 -15.33 -3.92
N LEU A 63 -14.92 -14.77 -3.41
CA LEU A 63 -13.57 -15.18 -3.79
C LEU A 63 -13.31 -16.63 -3.34
N LYS A 64 -13.71 -16.98 -2.12
CA LYS A 64 -13.61 -18.34 -1.57
C LYS A 64 -14.44 -19.35 -2.37
N LEU A 65 -15.67 -19.00 -2.73
CA LEU A 65 -16.54 -19.82 -3.58
C LEU A 65 -15.99 -19.95 -5.00
N THR A 66 -15.43 -18.88 -5.56
CA THR A 66 -14.81 -18.90 -6.90
C THR A 66 -13.57 -19.81 -6.89
N LEU A 67 -12.72 -19.71 -5.87
CA LEU A 67 -11.54 -20.57 -5.71
C LEU A 67 -11.93 -22.04 -5.45
N GLN A 68 -13.03 -22.30 -4.74
CA GLN A 68 -13.56 -23.65 -4.54
C GLN A 68 -14.15 -24.25 -5.82
N ASN A 69 -14.90 -23.46 -6.59
CA ASN A 69 -15.46 -23.88 -7.88
C ASN A 69 -14.35 -24.15 -8.89
N MET A 70 -13.32 -23.28 -8.97
CA MET A 70 -12.15 -23.53 -9.82
C MET A 70 -11.37 -24.77 -9.35
N ARG A 71 -11.27 -25.03 -8.04
CA ARG A 71 -10.66 -26.27 -7.55
C ARG A 71 -11.41 -27.50 -8.05
N GLN A 72 -12.74 -27.50 -8.01
CA GLN A 72 -13.53 -28.63 -8.54
C GLN A 72 -13.44 -28.75 -10.05
N GLU A 73 -13.48 -27.63 -10.78
CA GLU A 73 -13.44 -27.62 -12.24
C GLU A 73 -12.08 -28.05 -12.80
N PHE A 74 -10.98 -27.76 -12.08
CA PHE A 74 -9.62 -28.11 -12.51
C PHE A 74 -9.02 -29.36 -11.84
N PHE A 75 -9.53 -29.82 -10.69
CA PHE A 75 -8.96 -30.97 -9.95
C PHE A 75 -9.92 -32.17 -9.75
N SER A 76 -11.19 -32.11 -10.16
CA SER A 76 -12.12 -33.24 -10.03
C SER A 76 -12.34 -34.04 -11.32
N ALA A 77 -11.45 -33.96 -12.30
CA ALA A 77 -11.41 -34.92 -13.40
C ALA A 77 -10.64 -36.18 -12.97
N GLU A 78 -11.24 -36.98 -12.08
CA GLU A 78 -10.99 -38.43 -12.12
C GLU A 78 -11.51 -38.93 -13.47
N ALA A 79 -10.61 -39.13 -14.43
CA ALA A 79 -10.88 -39.94 -15.60
C ALA A 79 -10.03 -41.23 -15.50
N PRO A 80 -10.66 -42.41 -15.68
CA PRO A 80 -10.01 -43.70 -15.50
C PRO A 80 -8.97 -43.95 -16.60
N VAL A 81 -7.86 -44.56 -16.19
CA VAL A 81 -6.83 -45.09 -17.07
C VAL A 81 -7.42 -46.21 -17.93
N LYS A 82 -7.46 -46.04 -19.26
CA LYS A 82 -7.36 -47.15 -20.24
C LYS A 82 -7.06 -46.71 -21.70
N SER A 83 -5.90 -47.19 -22.17
CA SER A 83 -5.46 -47.57 -23.53
C SER A 83 -5.53 -46.60 -24.74
N ILE A 84 -4.36 -46.07 -25.08
CA ILE A 84 -3.64 -46.07 -26.38
C ILE A 84 -4.40 -46.54 -27.65
N SER A 85 -4.56 -45.66 -28.64
CA SER A 85 -3.95 -45.74 -30.00
C SER A 85 -4.39 -44.56 -30.90
N PRO A 86 -3.62 -44.20 -31.96
CA PRO A 86 -3.43 -42.82 -32.35
C PRO A 86 -4.20 -42.42 -33.61
N VAL A 87 -4.79 -41.22 -33.63
CA VAL A 87 -5.13 -40.53 -34.87
C VAL A 87 -4.55 -39.13 -34.83
N ARG A 88 -3.41 -38.99 -35.53
CA ARG A 88 -3.04 -37.88 -36.40
C ARG A 88 -3.95 -36.65 -36.26
N ASN A 89 -3.43 -35.58 -35.65
CA ASN A 89 -3.64 -34.23 -36.15
C ASN A 89 -2.55 -33.25 -35.69
N LYS A 90 -1.84 -32.73 -36.68
CA LYS A 90 -0.59 -31.97 -36.60
C LYS A 90 -0.82 -30.48 -36.29
N VAL A 91 -1.92 -30.12 -35.62
CA VAL A 91 -2.35 -28.70 -35.50
C VAL A 91 -2.43 -28.20 -34.05
N VAL A 92 -2.28 -29.10 -33.06
CA VAL A 92 -2.49 -28.74 -31.64
C VAL A 92 -1.22 -28.21 -30.96
N LYS A 93 -0.03 -28.48 -31.50
CA LYS A 93 1.26 -28.10 -30.86
C LYS A 93 1.55 -26.59 -30.84
N MET A 94 0.90 -25.79 -31.69
CA MET A 94 1.18 -24.34 -31.76
C MET A 94 0.29 -23.51 -30.82
N MET A 95 -0.94 -23.97 -30.54
CA MET A 95 -1.87 -23.28 -29.65
C MET A 95 -1.53 -23.49 -28.16
N TRP A 96 -0.99 -24.67 -27.82
CA TRP A 96 -0.59 -25.00 -26.43
C TRP A 96 0.66 -24.24 -25.98
N ARG A 97 1.53 -23.84 -26.92
CA ARG A 97 2.68 -22.97 -26.61
C ARG A 97 2.26 -21.54 -26.29
N LYS A 98 1.24 -21.00 -26.97
CA LYS A 98 0.72 -19.65 -26.68
C LYS A 98 -0.05 -19.62 -25.35
N VAL A 99 -0.86 -20.64 -25.05
CA VAL A 99 -1.56 -20.77 -23.77
C VAL A 99 -0.59 -21.01 -22.61
N ALA A 100 0.46 -21.82 -22.81
CA ALA A 100 1.48 -22.04 -21.78
C ALA A 100 2.32 -20.78 -21.49
N VAL A 101 2.62 -19.95 -22.49
CA VAL A 101 3.38 -18.70 -22.30
C VAL A 101 2.54 -17.65 -21.57
N VAL A 102 1.25 -17.53 -21.88
CA VAL A 102 0.35 -16.58 -21.18
C VAL A 102 0.11 -17.03 -19.74
N ALA A 103 -0.09 -18.32 -19.48
CA ALA A 103 -0.23 -18.85 -18.12
C ALA A 103 1.06 -18.70 -17.29
N ALA A 104 2.23 -18.95 -17.89
CA ALA A 104 3.51 -18.75 -17.22
C ALA A 104 3.77 -17.26 -16.94
N ALA A 105 3.43 -16.35 -17.86
CA ALA A 105 3.53 -14.91 -17.63
C ALA A 105 2.56 -14.43 -16.53
N ALA A 106 1.33 -14.94 -16.50
CA ALA A 106 0.37 -14.62 -15.44
C ALA A 106 0.81 -15.15 -14.07
N VAL A 107 1.39 -16.36 -14.01
CA VAL A 107 1.98 -16.92 -12.78
C VAL A 107 3.23 -16.15 -12.37
N LEU A 108 4.10 -15.75 -13.30
CA LEU A 108 5.26 -14.93 -13.00
C LEU A 108 4.85 -13.54 -12.51
N VAL A 109 3.87 -12.89 -13.14
CA VAL A 109 3.31 -11.61 -12.66
C VAL A 109 2.65 -11.79 -11.31
N ALA A 110 1.85 -12.84 -11.10
CA ALA A 110 1.25 -13.14 -9.80
C ALA A 110 2.32 -13.42 -8.72
N VAL A 111 3.39 -14.16 -9.03
CA VAL A 111 4.51 -14.42 -8.10
C VAL A 111 5.36 -13.16 -7.88
N PHE A 112 5.49 -12.29 -8.88
CA PHE A 112 6.21 -11.02 -8.80
C PHE A 112 5.40 -9.93 -8.08
N LEU A 113 4.07 -10.00 -8.11
CA LEU A 113 3.16 -9.17 -7.31
C LEU A 113 3.01 -9.72 -5.88
N TRP A 114 3.06 -11.04 -5.70
CA TRP A 114 2.90 -11.69 -4.40
C TRP A 114 4.22 -11.77 -3.59
N GLN A 115 5.39 -11.50 -4.22
CA GLN A 115 6.75 -11.51 -3.66
C GLN A 115 6.98 -12.29 -2.33
N PRO A 116 6.65 -13.59 -2.22
CA PRO A 116 6.79 -14.33 -0.96
C PRO A 116 8.26 -14.63 -0.58
N TRP A 117 9.20 -14.29 -1.45
CA TRP A 117 10.64 -14.53 -1.34
C TRP A 117 11.42 -13.30 -0.83
N ASN A 118 10.82 -12.11 -0.91
CA ASN A 118 11.30 -10.98 -0.15
C ASN A 118 10.81 -11.21 1.26
N ARG A 119 11.72 -11.52 2.18
CA ARG A 119 11.47 -11.21 3.59
C ARG A 119 11.17 -9.72 3.60
N ASP A 120 9.89 -9.36 3.69
CA ASP A 120 9.48 -7.96 3.62
C ASP A 120 10.01 -7.29 4.90
N LEU A 121 11.24 -6.78 4.81
CA LEU A 121 11.94 -6.12 5.90
C LEU A 121 11.10 -4.96 6.40
N TYR A 122 10.37 -4.31 5.51
CA TYR A 122 9.44 -3.27 5.91
C TYR A 122 8.36 -3.82 6.84
N THR A 123 7.63 -4.88 6.50
CA THR A 123 6.61 -5.44 7.42
C THR A 123 7.20 -5.90 8.75
N LYS A 124 8.41 -6.47 8.75
CA LYS A 124 9.10 -6.89 9.98
C LYS A 124 9.38 -5.71 10.92
N PHE A 125 9.87 -4.59 10.38
CA PHE A 125 10.35 -3.46 11.18
C PHE A 125 9.31 -2.36 11.39
N ALA A 126 8.28 -2.28 10.53
CA ALA A 126 7.23 -1.27 10.58
C ALA A 126 6.03 -1.66 11.46
N ASP A 127 6.03 -2.86 12.06
CA ASP A 127 5.00 -3.30 12.99
C ASP A 127 5.14 -2.59 14.34
N THR A 128 4.37 -1.52 14.48
CA THR A 128 4.22 -0.77 15.73
C THR A 128 2.76 -0.85 16.15
N GLU A 129 2.57 -0.96 17.46
CA GLU A 129 1.28 -0.81 18.12
C GLU A 129 1.23 0.55 18.81
N MET A 130 0.06 1.15 18.82
CA MET A 130 -0.22 2.36 19.56
C MET A 130 -0.70 2.00 20.95
N VAL A 131 0.02 2.50 21.97
CA VAL A 131 -0.38 2.37 23.38
C VAL A 131 -0.59 3.77 23.93
N SER A 132 -1.85 4.11 24.19
CA SER A 132 -2.24 5.41 24.74
C SER A 132 -2.79 5.27 26.16
N SER A 133 -2.29 6.08 27.09
CA SER A 133 -2.90 6.22 28.42
C SER A 133 -4.04 7.23 28.35
N VAL A 134 -5.28 6.76 28.48
CA VAL A 134 -6.49 7.60 28.48
C VAL A 134 -6.94 7.79 29.93
N GLU A 135 -6.43 8.83 30.60
CA GLU A 135 -6.63 8.99 32.04
C GLU A 135 -7.73 10.01 32.40
N ARG A 136 -8.22 10.81 31.44
CA ARG A 136 -8.99 12.01 31.80
C ARG A 136 -10.24 12.33 31.00
N GLY A 137 -10.86 11.39 30.29
CA GLY A 137 -12.23 11.54 29.74
C GLY A 137 -12.52 12.83 28.92
N THR A 138 -11.50 13.51 28.40
CA THR A 138 -11.64 14.74 27.59
C THR A 138 -11.99 14.42 26.13
N HIS A 139 -12.27 15.45 25.31
CA HIS A 139 -12.46 15.27 23.87
C HIS A 139 -11.20 14.67 23.20
N THR A 140 -10.02 15.17 23.57
CA THR A 140 -8.73 14.66 23.09
C THR A 140 -8.52 13.20 23.50
N ASP A 141 -8.90 12.83 24.73
CA ASP A 141 -8.86 11.44 25.21
C ASP A 141 -9.76 10.51 24.37
N SER A 142 -10.94 10.99 23.99
CA SER A 142 -11.87 10.26 23.11
C SER A 142 -11.30 10.07 21.70
N LEU A 143 -10.69 11.12 21.12
CA LEU A 143 -10.01 11.02 19.83
C LEU A 143 -8.82 10.07 19.89
N LEU A 144 -8.04 10.11 20.97
CA LEU A 144 -6.88 9.25 21.16
C LEU A 144 -7.30 7.78 21.26
N ALA A 145 -8.37 7.47 21.98
CA ALA A 145 -8.91 6.11 22.07
C ALA A 145 -9.39 5.59 20.69
N LYS A 146 -10.06 6.43 19.90
CA LYS A 146 -10.48 6.09 18.53
C LYS A 146 -9.28 5.87 17.60
N ALA A 147 -8.30 6.76 17.66
CA ALA A 147 -7.05 6.65 16.92
C ALA A 147 -6.31 5.35 17.24
N THR A 148 -6.14 5.04 18.53
CA THR A 148 -5.49 3.81 19.00
C THR A 148 -6.22 2.57 18.50
N THR A 149 -7.55 2.54 18.59
CA THR A 149 -8.36 1.42 18.11
C THR A 149 -8.17 1.20 16.60
N ALA A 150 -8.30 2.26 15.81
CA ALA A 150 -8.13 2.20 14.36
C ALA A 150 -6.69 1.81 13.97
N PHE A 151 -5.68 2.40 14.62
CA PHE A 151 -4.28 2.15 14.34
C PHE A 151 -3.91 0.68 14.57
N ASN A 152 -4.33 0.12 15.71
CA ASN A 152 -4.05 -1.27 16.06
C ASN A 152 -4.87 -2.26 15.21
N ALA A 153 -6.05 -1.85 14.72
CA ALA A 153 -6.80 -2.57 13.69
C ALA A 153 -6.21 -2.43 12.28
N LYS A 154 -5.07 -1.74 12.11
CA LYS A 154 -4.40 -1.44 10.83
C LYS A 154 -5.24 -0.57 9.89
N GLU A 155 -6.28 0.10 10.40
CA GLU A 155 -7.09 1.09 9.68
C GLU A 155 -6.40 2.46 9.68
N PHE A 156 -5.20 2.51 9.11
CA PHE A 156 -4.32 3.68 9.22
C PHE A 156 -4.91 4.98 8.66
N SER A 157 -5.71 4.89 7.60
CA SER A 157 -6.42 6.07 7.07
C SER A 157 -7.40 6.68 8.10
N SER A 158 -8.14 5.84 8.82
CA SER A 158 -9.07 6.29 9.88
C SER A 158 -8.30 6.84 11.08
N ALA A 159 -7.23 6.15 11.50
CA ALA A 159 -6.36 6.62 12.58
C ALA A 159 -5.78 8.01 12.28
N ALA A 160 -5.31 8.23 11.04
CA ALA A 160 -4.76 9.51 10.60
C ALA A 160 -5.77 10.66 10.72
N VAL A 161 -7.07 10.43 10.47
CA VAL A 161 -8.11 11.46 10.62
C VAL A 161 -8.23 11.91 12.07
N TYR A 162 -8.35 10.98 13.01
CA TYR A 162 -8.45 11.30 14.44
C TYR A 162 -7.18 11.96 14.97
N LEU A 163 -6.01 11.47 14.55
CA LEU A 163 -4.71 12.02 14.96
C LEU A 163 -4.49 13.43 14.40
N PHE A 164 -4.92 13.69 13.16
CA PHE A 164 -4.85 15.02 12.57
C PHE A 164 -5.66 16.05 13.37
N GLU A 165 -6.87 15.70 13.82
CA GLU A 165 -7.68 16.59 14.66
C GLU A 165 -6.97 16.94 15.98
N ILE A 166 -6.29 15.98 16.60
CA ILE A 166 -5.48 16.21 17.80
C ILE A 166 -4.31 17.15 17.48
N VAL A 167 -3.56 16.89 16.39
CA VAL A 167 -2.40 17.70 15.99
C VAL A 167 -2.80 19.14 15.62
N GLN A 168 -3.98 19.34 15.05
CA GLN A 168 -4.52 20.67 14.74
C GLN A 168 -4.90 21.45 16.00
N THR A 169 -5.38 20.75 17.03
CA THR A 169 -5.77 21.36 18.30
C THR A 169 -4.57 21.62 19.21
N ASP A 170 -3.60 20.71 19.21
CA ASP A 170 -2.34 20.80 19.95
C ASP A 170 -1.18 20.32 19.07
N SER A 171 -0.55 21.29 18.40
CA SER A 171 0.61 21.06 17.54
C SER A 171 1.89 20.75 18.31
N THR A 172 1.86 20.70 19.64
CA THR A 172 3.01 20.30 20.48
C THR A 172 2.92 18.83 20.91
N ASN A 173 1.77 18.18 20.67
CA ASN A 173 1.53 16.78 21.01
C ASN A 173 2.37 15.84 20.13
N SER A 174 3.60 15.59 20.55
CA SER A 174 4.56 14.77 19.81
C SER A 174 4.11 13.31 19.65
N PHE A 175 3.30 12.80 20.59
CA PHE A 175 2.71 11.47 20.49
C PHE A 175 1.73 11.40 19.31
N ALA A 176 0.77 12.34 19.24
CA ALA A 176 -0.18 12.41 18.14
C ALA A 176 0.51 12.64 16.80
N GLN A 177 1.52 13.52 16.74
CA GLN A 177 2.31 13.77 15.53
C GLN A 177 3.04 12.52 15.03
N PHE A 178 3.65 11.75 15.95
CA PHE A 178 4.38 10.55 15.58
C PHE A 178 3.44 9.52 14.97
N TYR A 179 2.37 9.17 15.68
CA TYR A 179 1.39 8.20 15.17
C TYR A 179 0.66 8.71 13.93
N TYR A 180 0.47 10.02 13.77
CA TYR A 180 -0.07 10.61 12.55
C TYR A 180 0.87 10.34 11.37
N GLY A 181 2.17 10.64 11.52
CA GLY A 181 3.18 10.35 10.50
C GLY A 181 3.28 8.86 10.15
N VAL A 182 3.25 7.98 11.15
CA VAL A 182 3.23 6.53 10.92
C VAL A 182 1.96 6.09 10.18
N SER A 183 0.80 6.60 10.58
CA SER A 183 -0.48 6.29 9.93
C SER A 183 -0.49 6.72 8.46
N LEU A 184 0.01 7.93 8.17
CA LEU A 184 0.17 8.42 6.81
C LEU A 184 1.09 7.52 5.98
N LEU A 185 2.24 7.12 6.54
CA LEU A 185 3.19 6.25 5.84
C LEU A 185 2.57 4.89 5.50
N GLN A 186 1.88 4.29 6.47
CA GLN A 186 1.24 2.99 6.30
C GLN A 186 0.05 3.07 5.33
N SER A 187 -0.67 4.19 5.28
CA SER A 187 -1.75 4.44 4.32
C SER A 187 -1.25 4.93 2.94
N GLY A 188 0.06 4.90 2.66
CA GLY A 188 0.63 5.25 1.35
C GLY A 188 0.85 6.75 1.11
N LYS A 189 0.58 7.63 2.07
CA LYS A 189 0.81 9.08 1.99
C LYS A 189 2.24 9.43 2.39
N THR A 190 3.21 8.83 1.70
CA THR A 190 4.63 8.83 2.10
C THR A 190 5.24 10.22 2.20
N GLU A 191 4.93 11.13 1.27
CA GLU A 191 5.49 12.49 1.27
C GLU A 191 5.07 13.28 2.51
N ILE A 192 3.77 13.34 2.77
CA ILE A 192 3.20 14.03 3.95
C ILE A 192 3.70 13.37 5.24
N ALA A 193 3.83 12.04 5.25
CA ALA A 193 4.43 11.32 6.37
C ALA A 193 5.87 11.77 6.64
N ARG A 194 6.69 11.84 5.59
CA ARG A 194 8.10 12.28 5.70
C ARG A 194 8.19 13.72 6.19
N GLU A 195 7.37 14.64 5.70
CA GLU A 195 7.34 16.01 6.19
C GLU A 195 7.00 16.08 7.69
N THR A 196 6.00 15.31 8.11
CA THR A 196 5.56 15.24 9.52
C THR A 196 6.66 14.67 10.41
N LEU A 197 7.26 13.55 10.01
CA LEU A 197 8.29 12.85 10.77
C LEU A 197 9.62 13.62 10.78
N THR A 198 9.94 14.36 9.72
CA THR A 198 11.16 15.19 9.67
C THR A 198 11.13 16.28 10.74
N LYS A 199 9.97 16.91 10.98
CA LYS A 199 9.81 17.91 12.05
C LYS A 199 10.08 17.31 13.43
N LEU A 200 9.57 16.10 13.68
CA LEU A 200 9.83 15.37 14.94
C LEU A 200 11.30 14.96 15.08
N ALA A 201 11.90 14.45 14.01
CA ALA A 201 13.31 14.04 13.98
C ALA A 201 14.27 15.22 14.19
N ALA A 202 13.91 16.44 13.77
CA ALA A 202 14.68 17.64 14.01
C ALA A 202 14.51 18.21 15.44
N GLY A 203 13.43 17.82 16.14
CA GLY A 203 13.09 18.32 17.47
C GLY A 203 13.87 17.64 18.62
N SER A 204 13.34 17.84 19.82
CA SER A 204 13.85 17.27 21.08
C SER A 204 12.83 16.37 21.78
N SER A 205 11.78 15.96 21.08
CA SER A 205 10.74 15.11 21.65
C SER A 205 11.24 13.69 21.94
N ALA A 206 10.55 12.99 22.83
CA ALA A 206 10.81 11.57 23.08
C ALA A 206 10.62 10.67 21.85
N PHE A 207 9.99 11.19 20.78
CA PHE A 207 9.75 10.48 19.51
C PHE A 207 10.77 10.81 18.43
N LYS A 208 11.84 11.57 18.75
CA LYS A 208 12.84 11.99 17.77
C LYS A 208 13.45 10.80 17.02
N TYR A 209 13.91 9.79 17.75
CA TYR A 209 14.62 8.65 17.16
C TYR A 209 13.66 7.63 16.54
N GLU A 210 12.42 7.57 17.03
CA GLU A 210 11.29 6.87 16.44
C GLU A 210 10.93 7.47 15.09
N ALA A 211 10.88 8.80 14.99
CA ALA A 211 10.64 9.48 13.74
C ALA A 211 11.80 9.26 12.75
N MET A 212 13.06 9.30 13.20
CA MET A 212 14.21 8.95 12.35
C MET A 212 14.15 7.50 11.83
N PHE A 213 13.75 6.56 12.69
CA PHE A 213 13.58 5.17 12.28
C PHE A 213 12.46 5.01 11.24
N TYR A 214 11.32 5.67 11.44
CA TYR A 214 10.23 5.66 10.47
C TYR A 214 10.53 6.42 9.18
N MET A 215 11.39 7.46 9.22
CA MET A 215 11.98 8.05 8.02
C MET A 215 12.78 7.00 7.25
N ALA A 216 13.65 6.23 7.91
CA ALA A 216 14.38 5.16 7.23
C ALA A 216 13.45 4.09 6.63
N LEU A 217 12.41 3.68 7.35
CA LEU A 217 11.41 2.73 6.84
C LEU A 217 10.67 3.25 5.63
N SER A 218 10.40 4.56 5.56
CA SER A 218 9.78 5.16 4.39
C SER A 218 10.64 5.00 3.13
N TYR A 219 11.97 5.14 3.25
CA TYR A 219 12.90 4.91 2.13
C TYR A 219 13.07 3.43 1.82
N LEU A 220 13.03 2.57 2.84
CA LEU A 220 13.02 1.11 2.66
C LEU A 220 11.84 0.65 1.80
N LYS A 221 10.65 1.21 2.05
CA LYS A 221 9.42 0.93 1.27
C LYS A 221 9.57 1.27 -0.21
N GLU A 222 10.32 2.34 -0.52
CA GLU A 222 10.65 2.77 -1.88
C GLU A 222 11.91 2.10 -2.45
N LYS A 223 12.51 1.16 -1.72
CA LYS A 223 13.78 0.48 -2.08
C LYS A 223 14.97 1.42 -2.22
N ASP A 224 14.90 2.60 -1.62
CA ASP A 224 16.01 3.54 -1.52
C ASP A 224 16.89 3.19 -0.30
N GLU A 225 17.74 2.18 -0.49
CA GLU A 225 18.66 1.75 0.56
C GLU A 225 19.65 2.84 0.97
N THR A 226 20.00 3.75 0.05
CA THR A 226 21.00 4.79 0.32
C THR A 226 20.47 5.76 1.36
N ASN A 227 19.26 6.28 1.17
CA ASN A 227 18.63 7.16 2.14
C ASN A 227 18.16 6.40 3.38
N CYS A 228 17.74 5.14 3.24
CA CYS A 228 17.45 4.28 4.40
C CYS A 228 18.67 4.18 5.33
N LYS A 229 19.83 3.78 4.81
CA LYS A 229 21.09 3.68 5.57
C LYS A 229 21.48 5.02 6.20
N LYS A 230 21.36 6.12 5.46
CA LYS A 230 21.65 7.48 5.95
C LYS A 230 20.82 7.85 7.18
N TRP A 231 19.52 7.53 7.20
CA TRP A 231 18.66 7.81 8.35
C TRP A 231 18.95 6.88 9.54
N LEU A 232 19.18 5.59 9.28
CA LEU A 232 19.49 4.62 10.35
C LEU A 232 20.81 4.95 11.08
N GLN A 233 21.83 5.42 10.35
CA GLN A 233 23.13 5.78 10.92
C GLN A 233 23.09 6.99 11.85
N GLN A 234 22.05 7.82 11.78
CA GLN A 234 21.87 8.99 12.66
C GLN A 234 21.25 8.62 14.01
N ILE A 235 20.75 7.39 14.16
CA ILE A 235 20.11 6.91 15.39
C ILE A 235 21.22 6.52 16.38
N PRO A 236 21.34 7.21 17.53
CA PRO A 236 22.47 7.02 18.43
C PRO A 236 22.26 5.79 19.34
N ALA A 237 23.37 5.29 19.89
CA ALA A 237 23.41 4.00 20.62
C ALA A 237 22.54 3.96 21.88
N GLU A 238 22.32 5.12 22.50
CA GLU A 238 21.52 5.31 23.70
C GLU A 238 20.00 5.38 23.42
N SER A 239 19.58 5.44 22.16
CA SER A 239 18.17 5.50 21.80
C SER A 239 17.49 4.12 21.91
N GLY A 240 16.20 4.11 22.27
CA GLY A 240 15.42 2.88 22.35
C GLY A 240 15.34 2.10 21.02
N ASN A 241 15.48 2.80 19.90
CA ASN A 241 15.42 2.20 18.56
C ASN A 241 16.76 1.75 17.98
N TYR A 242 17.88 1.99 18.66
CA TYR A 242 19.20 1.63 18.14
C TYR A 242 19.33 0.15 17.78
N GLY A 243 18.77 -0.74 18.61
CA GLY A 243 18.77 -2.18 18.34
C GLY A 243 18.10 -2.53 17.02
N LYS A 244 16.89 -1.99 16.78
CA LYS A 244 16.15 -2.17 15.52
C LYS A 244 16.91 -1.54 14.33
N ALA A 245 17.49 -0.37 14.53
CA ALA A 245 18.25 0.32 13.48
C ALA A 245 19.48 -0.48 13.04
N LYS A 246 20.24 -1.02 13.99
CA LYS A 246 21.39 -1.88 13.72
C LYS A 246 21.00 -3.18 13.02
N GLU A 247 19.91 -3.80 13.46
CA GLU A 247 19.41 -5.03 12.83
C GLU A 247 18.98 -4.79 11.39
N LEU A 248 18.26 -3.69 11.13
CA LEU A 248 17.87 -3.32 9.78
C LEU A 248 19.10 -2.99 8.92
N LEU A 249 20.08 -2.22 9.42
CA LEU A 249 21.33 -1.95 8.70
C LEU A 249 22.09 -3.22 8.29
N GLN A 250 22.02 -4.29 9.08
CA GLN A 250 22.64 -5.58 8.76
C GLN A 250 21.84 -6.38 7.73
N ALA A 251 20.55 -6.12 7.60
CA ALA A 251 19.65 -6.80 6.67
C ALA A 251 19.57 -6.14 5.28
N LEU A 252 20.05 -4.89 5.14
CA LEU A 252 20.15 -4.14 3.89
C LEU A 252 21.45 -4.45 3.12
#